data_AF-A0A1I7RUP5-F1
#
_entry.id   AF-A0A1I7RUP5-F1
#
_cell.length_a   1.000
_cell.length_b   1.000
_cell.length_c   1.000
_cell.angle_alpha   90.00
_cell.angle_beta   90.00
_cell.angle_gamma   90.00
#
_symmetry.space_group_name_H-M   'P 1'
#
loop_
_entity.id
_entity.type
_entity.pdbx_description
1 polymer ?
#
loop_
_entity_poly.entity_id
_entity_poly.type
_entity_poly.pdbx_seq_one_letter_code
_entity_poly.pdbx_strand_id
1 'polypeptide(L)'
;MGIFFNESNLPSAELLHFYKVFEDTALGITVLMVPFTILVMVFTSNSGIKLYRLLLINELSWSLLLDIMAALIGAVSVYPLPCYYGMNVTSALSHTQQLIYFIVGVGVCVMKDSAIFCQLEYILVKSLAMDSKARAFLHMKTRSGVVLRHVGLMVVILGAVLGPVIYYLPNQEEQKQFFISRDPSLGKIYEEHPDIICFANGTNIRNTIIVAFIVVSSTPFLGLGILILMYQSIHQGSWSIYTYRLQMMLFRSLVFQLIAFSVFLCLPCMMLIMALLFEFRNGPTITVICFCFVLMHTPIDCFMILYFIKPYRSVVANLLKVLQAYGDTTLQYTTHRLSPLCQYLFQRKTNAYLSGASTTQVRHF
;
A
#
# COMPACT_ATOMS: atom_id res chain seq x y z
N MET A 1 8.62 -0.89 -36.22
CA MET A 1 8.40 -2.34 -36.15
C MET A 1 6.91 -2.57 -36.16
N GLY A 2 6.39 -3.51 -36.97
CA GLY A 2 4.96 -3.83 -36.95
C GLY A 2 4.63 -4.52 -35.62
N ILE A 3 3.81 -3.88 -34.79
CA ILE A 3 3.33 -4.46 -33.55
C ILE A 3 2.24 -5.46 -33.95
N PHE A 4 2.58 -6.74 -33.99
CA PHE A 4 1.57 -7.80 -34.02
C PHE A 4 1.30 -8.18 -32.59
N PHE A 5 0.15 -7.73 -32.07
CA PHE A 5 -0.32 -8.20 -30.78
C PHE A 5 -0.64 -9.68 -30.92
N ASN A 6 -0.13 -10.52 -30.03
CA ASN A 6 -0.47 -11.94 -30.01
C ASN A 6 -1.40 -12.17 -28.82
N GLU A 7 -2.59 -12.73 -29.07
CA GLU A 7 -3.57 -13.10 -28.04
C GLU A 7 -2.94 -13.97 -26.95
N SER A 8 -1.93 -14.78 -27.28
CA SER A 8 -1.16 -15.59 -26.32
C SER A 8 -0.40 -14.78 -25.27
N ASN A 9 -0.26 -13.46 -25.46
CA ASN A 9 0.43 -12.57 -24.52
C ASN A 9 -0.52 -12.04 -23.43
N LEU A 10 -1.84 -12.20 -23.60
CA LEU A 10 -2.80 -11.87 -22.56
C LEU A 10 -2.65 -12.85 -21.37
N PRO A 11 -2.94 -12.41 -20.14
CA PRO A 11 -2.93 -13.30 -18.99
C PRO A 11 -3.94 -14.44 -19.21
N SER A 12 -3.59 -15.66 -18.81
CA SER A 12 -4.54 -16.78 -18.86
C SER A 12 -5.77 -16.50 -17.99
N ALA A 13 -6.91 -17.09 -18.34
CA ALA A 13 -8.13 -16.97 -17.55
C ALA A 13 -7.94 -17.41 -16.09
N GLU A 14 -7.09 -18.43 -15.86
CA GLU A 14 -6.71 -18.88 -14.51
C GLU A 14 -5.95 -17.80 -13.74
N LEU A 15 -5.02 -17.11 -14.39
CA LEU A 15 -4.26 -16.02 -13.77
C LEU A 15 -5.14 -14.81 -13.48
N LEU A 16 -6.08 -14.47 -14.37
CA LEU A 16 -7.06 -13.40 -14.15
C LEU A 16 -8.01 -13.74 -13.00
N HIS A 17 -8.46 -14.99 -12.90
CA HIS A 17 -9.28 -15.46 -11.79
C HIS A 17 -8.50 -15.40 -10.46
N PHE A 18 -7.26 -15.88 -10.44
CA PHE A 18 -6.37 -15.74 -9.28
C PHE A 18 -6.19 -14.28 -8.88
N TYR A 19 -5.90 -13.40 -9.86
CA TYR A 19 -5.69 -11.98 -9.63
C TYR A 19 -6.89 -11.34 -8.94
N LYS A 20 -8.10 -11.62 -9.43
CA LYS A 20 -9.34 -11.10 -8.84
C LYS A 20 -9.56 -11.58 -7.40
N VAL A 21 -9.41 -12.89 -7.17
CA VAL A 21 -9.54 -13.45 -5.81
C VAL A 21 -8.49 -12.86 -4.86
N PHE A 22 -7.26 -12.69 -5.35
CA PHE A 22 -6.18 -12.08 -4.58
C PHE A 22 -6.50 -10.63 -4.23
N GLU A 23 -6.96 -9.84 -5.20
CA GLU A 23 -7.30 -8.43 -5.04
C GLU A 23 -8.43 -8.23 -4.02
N ASP A 24 -9.51 -9.00 -4.12
CA ASP A 24 -10.62 -8.99 -3.16
C ASP A 24 -10.14 -9.39 -1.75
N THR A 25 -9.27 -10.39 -1.66
CA THR A 25 -8.70 -10.86 -0.38
C THR A 25 -7.78 -9.81 0.24
N ALA A 26 -6.89 -9.22 -0.55
CA ALA A 26 -5.96 -8.19 -0.11
C ALA A 26 -6.72 -6.94 0.36
N LEU A 27 -7.72 -6.49 -0.41
CA LEU A 27 -8.58 -5.38 0.00
C LEU A 27 -9.31 -5.70 1.30
N GLY A 28 -9.87 -6.90 1.44
CA GLY A 28 -10.53 -7.33 2.67
C GLY A 28 -9.60 -7.29 3.89
N ILE A 29 -8.35 -7.73 3.73
CA ILE A 29 -7.31 -7.62 4.76
C ILE A 29 -7.02 -6.14 5.07
N THR A 30 -6.82 -5.29 4.07
CA THR A 30 -6.56 -3.86 4.25
C THR A 30 -7.70 -3.16 5.00
N VAL A 31 -8.94 -3.41 4.60
CA VAL A 31 -10.14 -2.81 5.22
C VAL A 31 -10.28 -3.21 6.70
N LEU A 32 -9.73 -4.35 7.12
CA LEU A 32 -9.68 -4.74 8.53
C LEU A 32 -8.45 -4.16 9.24
N MET A 33 -7.26 -4.27 8.64
CA MET A 33 -5.99 -3.89 9.26
C MET A 33 -5.84 -2.38 9.45
N VAL A 34 -6.28 -1.56 8.49
CA VAL A 34 -6.12 -0.10 8.56
C VAL A 34 -6.95 0.49 9.72
N PRO A 35 -8.28 0.25 9.83
CA PRO A 35 -9.07 0.75 10.95
C PRO A 35 -8.59 0.22 12.30
N PHE A 36 -8.19 -1.05 12.39
CA PHE A 36 -7.60 -1.61 13.60
C PHE A 36 -6.32 -0.88 14.01
N THR A 37 -5.43 -0.62 13.05
CA THR A 37 -4.18 0.10 13.28
C THR A 37 -4.44 1.55 13.73
N ILE A 38 -5.38 2.25 13.07
CA ILE A 38 -5.81 3.60 13.47
C ILE A 38 -6.41 3.60 14.88
N LEU A 39 -7.24 2.60 15.21
CA LEU A 39 -7.83 2.45 16.54
C LEU A 39 -6.75 2.33 17.63
N VAL A 40 -5.74 1.48 17.41
CA VAL A 40 -4.57 1.33 18.30
C VAL A 40 -3.82 2.66 18.48
N MET A 41 -3.63 3.42 17.39
CA MET A 41 -2.99 4.73 17.44
C MET A 41 -3.79 5.73 18.28
N VAL A 42 -5.12 5.76 18.11
CA VAL A 42 -6.02 6.68 18.83
C VAL A 42 -6.02 6.37 20.34
N PHE A 43 -6.08 5.09 20.72
CA PHE A 43 -6.04 4.68 22.14
C PHE A 43 -4.69 4.89 22.82
N THR A 44 -3.63 5.14 22.06
CA THR A 44 -2.33 5.45 22.64
C THR A 44 -2.34 6.87 23.25
N SER A 45 -2.15 6.97 24.57
CA SER A 45 -2.27 8.23 25.33
C SER A 45 -1.02 9.14 25.31
N ASN A 46 0.02 8.81 24.54
CA ASN A 46 1.28 9.56 24.58
C ASN A 46 1.16 10.96 23.94
N SER A 47 1.17 12.00 24.78
CA SER A 47 1.04 13.40 24.35
C SER A 47 2.22 13.89 23.49
N GLY A 48 3.41 13.32 23.65
CA GLY A 48 4.62 13.72 22.93
C GLY A 48 4.64 13.35 21.44
N ILE A 49 3.72 12.47 21.00
CA ILE A 49 3.69 11.90 19.65
C ILE A 49 2.40 12.30 18.90
N LYS A 50 1.62 13.25 19.43
CA LYS A 50 0.30 13.62 18.86
C LYS A 50 0.36 14.00 17.38
N LEU A 51 1.33 14.82 16.97
CA LEU A 51 1.44 15.28 15.59
C LEU A 51 1.92 14.16 14.65
N TYR A 52 2.95 13.40 15.06
CA TYR A 52 3.42 12.24 14.29
C TYR A 52 2.31 11.21 14.07
N ARG A 53 1.50 10.97 15.11
CA ARG A 53 0.32 10.10 15.00
C ARG A 53 -0.66 10.57 13.93
N LEU A 54 -0.92 11.88 13.82
CA LEU A 54 -1.80 12.40 12.77
C LEU A 54 -1.21 12.19 11.37
N LEU A 55 0.11 12.29 11.22
CA LEU A 55 0.78 12.02 9.94
C LEU A 55 0.69 10.54 9.55
N LEU A 56 0.82 9.63 10.53
CA LEU A 56 0.62 8.19 10.30
C LEU A 56 -0.83 7.87 9.92
N ILE A 57 -1.81 8.44 10.63
CA ILE A 57 -3.23 8.24 10.29
C ILE A 57 -3.52 8.77 8.88
N ASN A 58 -2.97 9.92 8.52
CA ASN A 58 -3.13 10.48 7.17
C ASN A 58 -2.53 9.55 6.11
N GLU A 59 -1.31 9.03 6.32
CA GLU A 59 -0.70 8.07 5.39
C GLU A 59 -1.53 6.79 5.25
N LEU A 60 -1.96 6.17 6.36
CA LEU A 60 -2.81 4.98 6.32
C LEU A 60 -4.15 5.23 5.62
N SER A 61 -4.70 6.45 5.72
CA SER A 61 -5.94 6.82 5.03
C SER A 61 -5.73 6.88 3.52
N TRP A 62 -4.62 7.46 3.06
CA TRP A 62 -4.27 7.49 1.64
C TRP A 62 -3.90 6.11 1.11
N SER A 63 -3.23 5.27 1.92
CA SER A 63 -2.92 3.88 1.58
C SER A 63 -4.18 3.02 1.44
N LEU A 64 -5.17 3.17 2.34
CA LEU A 64 -6.48 2.53 2.18
C LEU A 64 -7.21 3.01 0.92
N LEU A 65 -7.20 4.32 0.65
CA LEU A 65 -7.82 4.86 -0.55
C LEU A 65 -7.13 4.35 -1.83
N LEU A 66 -5.80 4.21 -1.81
CA LEU A 66 -5.03 3.64 -2.91
C LEU A 66 -5.44 2.20 -3.18
N ASP A 67 -5.54 1.36 -2.15
CA ASP A 67 -5.95 -0.03 -2.28
C ASP A 67 -7.39 -0.15 -2.78
N ILE A 68 -8.31 0.71 -2.30
CA ILE A 68 -9.69 0.77 -2.81
C ILE A 68 -9.69 1.14 -4.29
N MET A 69 -8.93 2.16 -4.69
CA MET A 69 -8.87 2.59 -6.10
C MET A 69 -8.24 1.51 -6.99
N ALA A 70 -7.16 0.87 -6.54
CA ALA A 70 -6.53 -0.24 -7.26
C ALA A 70 -7.53 -1.39 -7.44
N ALA A 71 -8.20 -1.80 -6.34
CA ALA A 71 -9.24 -2.84 -6.34
C ALA A 71 -10.43 -2.52 -7.26
N LEU A 72 -10.90 -1.27 -7.26
CA LEU A 72 -12.00 -0.86 -8.14
C LEU A 72 -11.60 -0.88 -9.61
N ILE A 73 -10.35 -0.51 -9.92
CA ILE A 73 -9.86 -0.44 -11.30
C ILE A 73 -9.54 -1.84 -11.83
N GLY A 74 -8.84 -2.69 -11.07
CA GLY A 74 -8.43 -4.03 -11.50
C GLY A 74 -7.71 -4.00 -12.85
N ALA A 75 -6.77 -3.08 -13.02
CA ALA A 75 -6.20 -2.75 -14.33
C ALA A 75 -5.39 -3.91 -14.92
N VAL A 76 -5.75 -4.32 -16.14
CA VAL A 76 -4.94 -5.21 -16.97
C VAL A 76 -4.50 -4.44 -18.21
N SER A 77 -3.20 -4.18 -18.29
CA SER A 77 -2.58 -3.48 -19.41
C SER A 77 -2.60 -4.33 -20.69
N VAL A 78 -2.85 -3.71 -21.84
CA VAL A 78 -2.86 -4.34 -23.17
C VAL A 78 -1.55 -4.01 -23.91
N TYR A 79 -0.42 -4.47 -23.38
CA TYR A 79 0.88 -4.14 -24.00
C TYR A 79 1.08 -4.76 -25.38
N PRO A 80 1.79 -4.08 -26.28
CA PRO A 80 2.53 -2.82 -26.07
C PRO A 80 1.68 -1.54 -26.26
N LEU A 81 0.36 -1.66 -26.42
CA LEU A 81 -0.52 -0.51 -26.53
C LEU A 81 -0.56 0.22 -25.17
N PRO A 82 -0.59 1.57 -25.15
CA PRO A 82 -0.79 2.35 -23.93
C PRO A 82 -2.25 2.32 -23.48
N CYS A 83 -2.81 1.12 -23.41
CA CYS A 83 -4.19 0.90 -23.06
C CYS A 83 -4.29 -0.13 -21.94
N TYR A 84 -5.36 -0.06 -21.18
CA TYR A 84 -5.71 -1.06 -20.18
C TYR A 84 -7.22 -1.27 -20.20
N TYR A 85 -7.67 -2.40 -19.68
CA TYR A 85 -9.07 -2.66 -19.37
C TYR A 85 -9.21 -3.04 -17.90
N GLY A 86 -10.42 -2.93 -17.37
CA GLY A 86 -10.69 -3.17 -15.96
C GLY A 86 -11.35 -4.52 -15.73
N MET A 87 -10.81 -5.35 -14.83
CA MET A 87 -11.41 -6.65 -14.50
C MET A 87 -12.53 -6.58 -13.44
N ASN A 88 -12.71 -5.42 -12.80
CA ASN A 88 -13.60 -5.23 -11.66
C ASN A 88 -14.76 -4.28 -11.99
N VAL A 89 -15.12 -3.40 -11.07
CA VAL A 89 -16.28 -2.49 -11.18
C VAL A 89 -16.16 -1.62 -12.44
N THR A 90 -14.94 -1.26 -12.82
CA THR A 90 -14.64 -0.50 -14.04
C THR A 90 -15.15 -1.12 -15.34
N SER A 91 -15.22 -2.45 -15.46
CA SER A 91 -15.78 -3.13 -16.65
C SER A 91 -17.21 -2.70 -16.98
N ALA A 92 -17.99 -2.31 -15.96
CA ALA A 92 -19.39 -1.88 -16.11
C ALA A 92 -19.53 -0.36 -16.28
N LEU A 93 -18.44 0.39 -16.20
CA LEU A 93 -18.44 1.85 -16.27
C LEU A 93 -18.22 2.35 -17.70
N SER A 94 -18.76 3.53 -17.98
CA SER A 94 -18.46 4.25 -19.24
C SER A 94 -16.98 4.64 -19.33
N HIS A 95 -16.47 4.83 -20.55
CA HIS A 95 -15.06 5.23 -20.78
C HIS A 95 -14.67 6.50 -20.01
N THR A 96 -15.55 7.51 -20.00
CA THR A 96 -15.31 8.76 -19.25
C THR A 96 -15.16 8.50 -17.75
N GLN A 97 -16.00 7.63 -17.18
CA GLN A 97 -15.93 7.30 -15.75
C GLN A 97 -14.63 6.58 -15.43
N GLN A 98 -14.26 5.56 -16.19
CA GLN A 98 -13.02 4.82 -15.97
C GLN A 98 -11.78 5.72 -16.10
N LEU A 99 -11.76 6.66 -17.05
CA LEU A 99 -10.70 7.66 -17.16
C LEU A 99 -10.64 8.55 -15.91
N ILE A 100 -11.78 8.97 -15.37
CA ILE A 100 -11.84 9.71 -14.10
C ILE A 100 -11.25 8.86 -12.97
N TYR A 101 -11.63 7.58 -12.87
CA TYR A 101 -11.06 6.65 -11.87
C TYR A 101 -9.54 6.52 -12.02
N PHE A 102 -9.02 6.45 -13.25
CA PHE A 102 -7.58 6.41 -13.50
C PHE A 102 -6.86 7.68 -13.04
N ILE A 103 -7.36 8.85 -13.42
CA ILE A 103 -6.77 10.14 -13.01
C ILE A 103 -6.82 10.28 -11.48
N VAL A 104 -7.94 9.93 -10.85
CA VAL A 104 -8.08 9.94 -9.40
C VAL A 104 -7.12 8.94 -8.76
N GLY A 105 -6.98 7.73 -9.30
CA GLY A 105 -6.07 6.70 -8.80
C GLY A 105 -4.60 7.15 -8.82
N VAL A 106 -4.16 7.77 -9.91
CA VAL A 106 -2.82 8.38 -10.01
C VAL A 106 -2.67 9.52 -8.99
N GLY A 107 -3.69 10.36 -8.83
CA GLY A 107 -3.68 11.42 -7.81
C GLY A 107 -3.57 10.88 -6.38
N VAL A 108 -4.30 9.80 -6.06
CA VAL A 108 -4.22 9.11 -4.76
C VAL A 108 -2.83 8.53 -4.53
N CYS A 109 -2.22 7.93 -5.56
CA CYS A 109 -0.83 7.44 -5.50
C CYS A 109 0.16 8.57 -5.15
N VAL A 110 0.06 9.72 -5.83
CA VAL A 110 0.89 10.90 -5.52
C VAL A 110 0.65 11.40 -4.09
N MET A 111 -0.60 11.45 -3.63
CA MET A 111 -0.94 11.88 -2.26
C MET A 111 -0.43 10.90 -1.20
N LYS A 112 -0.41 9.61 -1.51
CA LYS A 112 0.18 8.58 -0.66
C LYS A 112 1.69 8.76 -0.52
N ASP A 113 2.41 8.94 -1.63
CA ASP A 113 3.86 9.19 -1.62
C ASP A 113 4.20 10.43 -0.79
N SER A 114 3.41 11.48 -1.03
CA SER A 114 3.47 12.75 -0.33
C SER A 114 3.27 12.62 1.18
N ALA A 115 2.38 11.74 1.63
CA ALA A 115 2.15 11.49 3.05
C ALA A 115 3.38 10.88 3.75
N ILE A 116 4.08 9.96 3.08
CA ILE A 116 5.35 9.38 3.58
C ILE A 116 6.43 10.47 3.66
N PHE A 117 6.55 11.31 2.64
CA PHE A 117 7.51 12.44 2.66
C PHE A 117 7.22 13.43 3.78
N CYS A 118 5.95 13.70 4.10
CA CYS A 118 5.59 14.53 5.25
C CYS A 118 6.07 13.90 6.58
N GLN A 119 6.03 12.58 6.72
CA GLN A 119 6.57 11.88 7.90
C GLN A 119 8.10 11.98 7.96
N LEU A 120 8.78 11.75 6.83
CA LEU A 120 10.24 11.92 6.69
C LEU A 120 10.67 13.33 7.07
N GLU A 121 10.01 14.35 6.51
CA GLU A 121 10.32 15.74 6.82
C GLU A 121 10.08 16.04 8.30
N TYR A 122 8.95 15.59 8.86
CA TYR A 122 8.64 15.82 10.27
C TYR A 122 9.73 15.28 11.21
N ILE A 123 10.16 14.04 11.01
CA ILE A 123 11.21 13.43 11.85
C ILE A 123 12.56 14.10 11.57
N LEU A 124 12.86 14.44 10.31
CA LEU A 124 14.08 15.17 9.96
C LEU A 124 14.14 16.51 10.71
N VAL A 125 13.10 17.33 10.64
CA VAL A 125 13.03 18.63 11.33
C VAL A 125 13.19 18.47 12.83
N LYS A 126 12.63 17.40 13.42
CA LYS A 126 12.82 17.11 14.83
C LYS A 126 14.26 16.71 15.14
N SER A 127 14.90 15.93 14.27
CA SER A 127 16.28 15.44 14.42
C SER A 127 17.36 16.52 14.26
N LEU A 128 17.03 17.66 13.65
CA LEU A 128 17.97 18.75 13.41
C LEU A 128 18.23 19.59 14.67
N ALA A 129 19.50 19.99 14.86
CA ALA A 129 19.92 20.90 15.91
C ALA A 129 19.09 22.21 15.88
N MET A 130 18.80 22.76 17.07
CA MET A 130 17.95 23.95 17.23
C MET A 130 18.46 25.15 16.41
N ASP A 131 19.78 25.33 16.35
CA ASP A 131 20.43 26.48 15.69
C ASP A 131 20.83 26.21 14.23
N SER A 132 20.46 25.06 13.67
CA SER A 132 20.84 24.72 12.30
C SER A 132 20.08 25.57 11.27
N LYS A 133 20.80 26.10 10.27
CA LYS A 133 20.20 26.82 9.13
C LYS A 133 19.20 25.95 8.36
N ALA A 134 19.47 24.65 8.26
CA ALA A 134 18.56 23.68 7.64
C ALA A 134 17.21 23.62 8.36
N ARG A 135 17.22 23.63 9.71
CA ARG A 135 15.98 23.71 10.48
C ARG A 135 15.27 25.03 10.29
N ALA A 136 15.99 26.16 10.28
CA ALA A 136 15.37 27.46 10.03
C ALA A 136 14.71 27.55 8.64
N PHE A 137 15.31 26.94 7.62
CA PHE A 137 14.76 26.85 6.27
C PHE A 137 13.52 25.95 6.19
N LEU A 138 13.58 24.75 6.79
CA LEU A 138 12.46 23.80 6.79
C LEU A 138 11.31 24.26 7.69
N HIS A 139 11.64 24.85 8.84
CA HIS A 139 10.69 25.36 9.83
C HIS A 139 10.40 26.84 9.57
N MET A 140 9.73 27.13 8.45
CA MET A 140 9.17 28.44 8.16
C MET A 140 8.42 28.99 9.38
N LYS A 141 8.64 30.26 9.72
CA LYS A 141 8.28 30.88 11.01
C LYS A 141 6.78 30.84 11.35
N THR A 142 5.90 30.60 10.38
CA THR A 142 4.44 30.56 10.56
C THR A 142 3.86 29.19 10.21
N ARG A 143 2.93 28.70 11.07
CA ARG A 143 2.21 27.43 10.85
C ARG A 143 1.46 27.40 9.50
N SER A 144 0.92 28.54 9.07
CA SER A 144 0.24 28.70 7.78
C SER A 144 1.20 28.51 6.59
N GLY A 145 2.42 29.05 6.69
CA GLY A 145 3.42 28.94 5.63
C GLY A 145 3.86 27.50 5.34
N VAL A 146 3.96 26.66 6.39
CA VAL A 146 4.30 25.24 6.22
C VAL A 146 3.20 24.50 5.44
N VAL A 147 1.92 24.72 5.78
CA VAL A 147 0.80 24.09 5.07
C VAL A 147 0.75 24.54 3.62
N LEU A 148 0.85 25.84 3.36
CA LEU A 148 0.84 26.38 2.01
C LEU A 148 1.99 25.82 1.15
N ARG A 149 3.19 25.68 1.72
CA ARG A 149 4.33 25.07 1.01
C ARG A 149 4.06 23.63 0.63
N HIS A 150 3.52 22.82 1.55
CA HIS A 150 3.21 21.41 1.27
C HIS A 150 2.12 21.30 0.20
N VAL A 151 1.02 22.06 0.33
CA VAL A 151 -0.06 22.08 -0.66
C VAL A 151 0.48 22.52 -2.03
N GLY A 152 1.29 23.58 -2.07
CA GLY A 152 1.93 24.05 -3.31
C GLY A 152 2.83 22.98 -3.94
N LEU A 153 3.65 22.29 -3.15
CA LEU A 153 4.48 21.19 -3.63
C LEU A 153 3.63 20.04 -4.18
N MET A 154 2.55 19.65 -3.49
CA MET A 154 1.66 18.59 -3.97
C MET A 154 1.00 18.96 -5.29
N VAL A 155 0.51 20.19 -5.42
CA VAL A 155 -0.09 20.68 -6.67
C VAL A 155 0.92 20.68 -7.81
N VAL A 156 2.17 21.09 -7.55
CA VAL A 156 3.24 21.07 -8.56
C VAL A 156 3.58 19.65 -8.99
N ILE A 157 3.75 18.72 -8.05
CA ILE A 157 4.05 17.31 -8.37
C ILE A 157 2.87 16.67 -9.12
N LEU A 158 1.65 16.89 -8.65
CA LEU A 158 0.44 16.37 -9.28
C LEU A 158 0.29 16.93 -10.70
N GLY A 159 0.51 18.23 -10.90
CA GLY A 159 0.49 18.85 -12.22
C GLY A 159 1.60 18.34 -13.14
N ALA A 160 2.80 18.07 -12.61
CA ALA A 160 3.90 17.52 -13.38
C ALA A 160 3.65 16.07 -13.84
N VAL A 161 3.02 15.25 -12.99
CA VAL A 161 2.72 13.84 -13.29
C VAL A 161 1.46 13.71 -14.16
N LEU A 162 0.37 14.37 -13.81
CA LEU A 162 -0.91 14.28 -14.53
C LEU A 162 -0.96 15.17 -15.78
N GLY A 163 -0.24 16.28 -15.81
CA GLY A 163 -0.26 17.24 -16.91
C GLY A 163 0.00 16.59 -18.27
N PRO A 164 1.12 15.84 -18.44
CA PRO A 164 1.39 15.12 -19.69
C PRO A 164 0.30 14.09 -20.04
N VAL A 165 -0.20 13.34 -19.06
CA VAL A 165 -1.25 12.34 -19.26
C VAL A 165 -2.54 12.97 -19.79
N ILE A 166 -2.97 14.08 -19.18
CA ILE A 166 -4.17 14.82 -19.60
C ILE A 166 -3.96 15.47 -20.97
N TYR A 167 -2.77 16.04 -21.21
CA TYR A 167 -2.46 16.73 -22.47
C TYR A 167 -2.39 15.77 -23.67
N TYR A 168 -1.84 14.57 -23.48
CA TYR A 168 -1.69 13.55 -24.54
C TYR A 168 -2.82 12.53 -24.59
N LEU A 169 -3.93 12.79 -23.89
CA LEU A 169 -5.07 11.89 -23.85
C LEU A 169 -5.74 11.80 -25.24
N PRO A 170 -5.81 10.61 -25.87
CA PRO A 170 -6.39 10.47 -27.20
C PRO A 170 -7.92 10.43 -27.18
N ASN A 171 -8.51 10.74 -28.34
CA ASN A 171 -9.90 10.36 -28.63
C ASN A 171 -9.96 8.83 -28.73
N GLN A 172 -10.70 8.19 -27.81
CA GLN A 172 -10.73 6.74 -27.66
C GLN A 172 -11.25 6.03 -28.91
N GLU A 173 -12.25 6.59 -29.60
CA GLU A 173 -12.83 5.96 -30.79
C GLU A 173 -11.86 6.04 -31.98
N GLU A 174 -11.24 7.20 -32.20
CA GLU A 174 -10.22 7.36 -33.25
C GLU A 174 -9.02 6.43 -33.00
N GLN A 175 -8.59 6.31 -31.74
CA GLN A 175 -7.48 5.44 -31.35
C GLN A 175 -7.82 3.95 -31.55
N LYS A 176 -9.05 3.54 -31.20
CA LYS A 176 -9.57 2.19 -31.45
C LYS A 176 -9.57 1.86 -32.94
N GLN A 177 -10.16 2.73 -33.77
CA GLN A 177 -10.19 2.53 -35.22
C GLN A 177 -8.78 2.48 -35.82
N PHE A 178 -7.88 3.34 -35.35
CA PHE A 178 -6.47 3.32 -35.75
C PHE A 178 -5.82 1.97 -35.45
N PHE A 179 -6.00 1.43 -34.25
CA PHE A 179 -5.42 0.14 -33.88
C PHE A 179 -6.04 -1.05 -34.63
N ILE A 180 -7.35 -1.10 -34.80
CA ILE A 180 -8.02 -2.16 -35.56
C ILE A 180 -7.60 -2.13 -37.04
N SER A 181 -7.42 -0.94 -37.62
CA SER A 181 -6.96 -0.81 -39.01
C SER A 181 -5.51 -1.28 -39.22
N ARG A 182 -4.69 -1.22 -38.17
CA ARG A 182 -3.28 -1.66 -38.17
C ARG A 182 -3.15 -3.16 -37.94
N ASP A 183 -3.94 -3.70 -37.01
CA ASP A 183 -3.96 -5.12 -36.66
C ASP A 183 -5.41 -5.56 -36.42
N PRO A 184 -6.06 -6.22 -37.41
CA PRO A 184 -7.43 -6.68 -37.30
C PRO A 184 -7.68 -7.66 -36.14
N SER A 185 -6.63 -8.32 -35.61
CA SER A 185 -6.78 -9.21 -34.46
C SER A 185 -7.19 -8.47 -33.19
N LEU A 186 -6.79 -7.21 -33.04
CA LEU A 186 -7.22 -6.33 -31.95
C LEU A 186 -8.73 -6.08 -31.96
N GLY A 187 -9.39 -6.20 -33.13
CA GLY A 187 -10.84 -6.08 -33.25
C GLY A 187 -11.56 -7.07 -32.32
N LYS A 188 -11.10 -8.32 -32.26
CA LYS A 188 -11.67 -9.33 -31.36
C LYS A 188 -11.51 -8.96 -29.89
N ILE A 189 -10.34 -8.44 -29.53
CA ILE A 189 -10.06 -8.04 -28.14
C ILE A 189 -10.94 -6.86 -27.72
N TYR A 190 -11.18 -5.89 -28.62
CA TYR A 190 -12.12 -4.80 -28.37
C TYR A 190 -13.59 -5.25 -28.34
N GLU A 191 -13.94 -6.35 -29.01
CA GLU A 191 -15.26 -6.97 -28.90
C GLU A 191 -15.44 -7.69 -27.55
N GLU A 192 -14.40 -8.40 -27.09
CA GLU A 192 -14.39 -9.09 -25.79
C GLU A 192 -14.29 -8.11 -24.61
N HIS A 193 -13.53 -7.04 -24.77
CA HIS A 193 -13.24 -6.01 -23.77
C HIS A 193 -13.56 -4.61 -24.34
N PRO A 194 -14.85 -4.23 -24.43
CA PRO A 194 -15.25 -2.92 -24.92
C PRO A 194 -14.84 -1.77 -23.99
N ASP A 195 -14.39 -2.09 -22.78
CA ASP A 195 -13.94 -1.18 -21.74
C ASP A 195 -12.46 -0.78 -21.85
N ILE A 196 -11.72 -1.22 -22.89
CA ILE A 196 -10.33 -0.80 -23.12
C ILE A 196 -10.22 0.71 -23.28
N ILE A 197 -9.34 1.33 -22.49
CA ILE A 197 -9.02 2.76 -22.53
C ILE A 197 -7.55 2.97 -22.74
N CYS A 198 -7.22 3.90 -23.62
CA CYS A 198 -5.86 4.31 -23.93
C CYS A 198 -5.53 5.66 -23.29
N PHE A 199 -4.38 5.76 -22.62
CA PHE A 199 -3.94 6.98 -21.93
C PHE A 199 -2.86 7.76 -22.71
N ALA A 200 -2.46 7.30 -23.89
CA ALA A 200 -1.56 8.02 -24.78
C ALA A 200 -1.95 7.80 -26.25
N ASN A 201 -1.77 8.83 -27.08
CA ASN A 201 -2.02 8.79 -28.51
C ASN A 201 -0.92 8.00 -29.26
N GLY A 202 -1.34 7.17 -30.22
CA GLY A 202 -0.44 6.39 -31.07
C GLY A 202 0.41 5.37 -30.30
N THR A 203 1.66 5.18 -30.74
CA THR A 203 2.62 4.26 -30.11
C THR A 203 3.72 4.96 -29.34
N ASN A 204 3.86 6.29 -29.48
CA ASN A 204 4.93 7.04 -28.81
C ASN A 204 4.49 7.51 -27.41
N ILE A 205 4.57 6.58 -26.48
CA ILE A 205 4.22 6.72 -25.06
C ILE A 205 5.24 7.52 -24.25
N ARG A 206 6.47 7.68 -24.78
CA ARG A 206 7.63 8.14 -24.02
C ARG A 206 7.40 9.50 -23.40
N ASN A 207 6.83 10.44 -24.15
CA ASN A 207 6.61 11.80 -23.67
C ASN A 207 5.56 11.89 -22.56
N THR A 208 4.60 10.96 -22.54
CA THR A 208 3.53 10.92 -21.54
C THR A 208 4.03 10.37 -20.21
N ILE A 209 4.86 9.32 -20.24
CA ILE A 209 5.19 8.55 -19.03
C ILE A 209 6.59 8.81 -18.47
N ILE A 210 7.49 9.45 -19.23
CA ILE A 210 8.88 9.67 -18.78
C ILE A 210 8.95 10.52 -17.50
N VAL A 211 8.07 11.51 -17.35
CA VAL A 211 8.02 12.35 -16.15
C VAL A 211 7.60 11.51 -14.93
N ALA A 212 6.54 10.70 -15.08
CA ALA A 212 6.12 9.77 -14.03
C ALA A 212 7.24 8.77 -13.68
N PHE A 213 7.95 8.25 -14.68
CA PHE A 213 9.10 7.37 -14.46
C PHE A 213 10.20 8.03 -13.63
N ILE A 214 10.59 9.27 -13.96
CA ILE A 214 11.62 10.02 -13.23
C ILE A 214 11.17 10.27 -11.79
N VAL A 215 9.92 10.70 -11.58
CA VAL A 215 9.36 10.97 -10.26
C VAL A 215 9.40 9.70 -9.41
N VAL A 216 8.77 8.61 -9.87
CA VAL A 216 8.71 7.33 -9.15
C VAL A 216 10.09 6.76 -8.89
N SER A 217 11.01 6.83 -9.87
CA SER A 217 12.37 6.33 -9.71
C SER A 217 13.18 7.14 -8.71
N SER A 218 13.01 8.48 -8.68
CA SER A 218 13.75 9.36 -7.76
C SER A 218 13.31 9.23 -6.30
N THR A 219 12.04 8.89 -6.07
CA THR A 219 11.41 8.79 -4.74
C THR A 219 12.19 7.95 -3.72
N PRO A 220 12.56 6.68 -3.97
CA PRO A 220 13.31 5.87 -3.00
C PRO A 220 14.71 6.45 -2.70
N PHE A 221 15.39 7.03 -3.69
CA PHE A 221 16.70 7.64 -3.50
C PHE A 221 16.61 8.93 -2.66
N LEU A 222 15.58 9.75 -2.89
CA LEU A 222 15.31 10.92 -2.07
C LEU A 222 15.00 10.53 -0.63
N GLY A 223 14.15 9.51 -0.43
CA GLY A 223 13.85 8.96 0.90
C GLY A 223 15.11 8.45 1.62
N LEU A 224 15.97 7.70 0.91
CA LEU A 224 17.23 7.21 1.44
C LEU A 224 18.18 8.36 1.82
N GLY A 225 18.30 9.38 0.98
CA GLY A 225 19.09 10.58 1.27
C GLY A 225 18.61 11.28 2.55
N ILE A 226 17.30 11.45 2.72
CA ILE A 226 16.72 12.03 3.95
C ILE A 226 17.02 11.16 5.18
N LEU A 227 16.92 9.82 5.06
CA LEU A 227 17.25 8.91 6.16
C LEU A 227 18.73 8.99 6.55
N ILE A 228 19.66 9.09 5.59
CA ILE A 228 21.09 9.24 5.87
C ILE A 228 21.35 10.54 6.63
N LEU A 229 20.77 11.66 6.17
CA LEU A 229 20.89 12.95 6.84
C LEU A 229 20.31 12.91 8.26
N MET A 230 19.15 12.28 8.43
CA MET A 230 18.49 12.11 9.72
C MET A 230 19.36 11.27 10.68
N TYR A 231 19.92 10.17 10.20
CA TYR A 231 20.81 9.30 10.99
C TYR A 231 22.05 10.07 11.49
N GLN A 232 22.71 10.82 10.59
CA GLN A 232 23.84 11.67 10.95
C GLN A 232 23.45 12.73 11.98
N SER A 233 22.30 13.38 11.80
CA SER A 233 21.82 14.42 12.72
C SER A 233 21.47 13.88 14.11
N ILE A 234 20.86 12.69 14.19
CA ILE A 234 20.55 12.03 15.47
C ILE A 234 21.85 11.69 16.23
N HIS A 235 22.89 11.22 15.51
CA HIS A 235 24.16 10.83 16.12
C HIS A 235 25.03 12.02 16.56
N GLN A 236 24.97 13.15 15.84
CA GLN A 236 25.78 14.33 16.17
C GLN A 236 25.15 15.20 17.27
N GLY A 237 23.85 15.08 17.52
CA GLY A 237 23.19 15.93 18.51
C GLY A 237 23.47 15.51 19.96
N SER A 238 23.48 16.49 20.86
CA SER A 238 23.58 16.28 22.31
C SER A 238 22.18 16.11 22.95
N TRP A 239 21.56 14.95 22.73
CA TRP A 239 20.18 14.67 23.19
C TRP A 239 20.15 14.02 24.57
N SER A 240 19.05 14.22 25.30
CA SER A 240 18.77 13.38 26.47
C SER A 240 18.61 11.91 26.04
N ILE A 241 18.99 10.97 26.92
CA ILE A 241 18.89 9.52 26.65
C ILE A 241 17.45 9.12 26.26
N TYR A 242 16.46 9.73 26.92
CA TYR A 242 15.04 9.48 26.62
C TYR A 242 14.68 9.92 25.20
N THR A 243 15.05 11.15 24.81
CA THR A 243 14.72 11.68 23.49
C THR A 243 15.48 10.95 22.39
N TYR A 244 16.75 10.61 22.61
CA TYR A 244 17.54 9.80 21.68
C TYR A 244 16.89 8.44 21.41
N ARG A 245 16.45 7.72 22.46
CA ARG A 245 15.75 6.44 22.32
C ARG A 245 14.45 6.59 21.54
N LEU A 246 13.69 7.67 21.79
CA LEU A 246 12.46 7.95 21.06
C LEU A 246 12.74 8.22 19.57
N GLN A 247 13.70 9.10 19.24
CA GLN A 247 14.06 9.41 17.85
C GLN A 247 14.58 8.18 17.12
N MET A 248 15.42 7.37 17.75
CA MET A 248 15.96 6.16 17.13
C MET A 248 14.87 5.10 16.89
N MET A 249 13.87 5.01 17.77
CA MET A 249 12.71 4.15 17.55
C MET A 249 11.89 4.61 16.33
N LEU A 250 11.60 5.91 16.23
CA LEU A 250 10.87 6.50 15.10
C LEU A 250 11.65 6.35 13.80
N PHE A 251 12.95 6.64 13.81
CA PHE A 251 13.86 6.45 12.68
C PHE A 251 13.82 5.00 12.19
N ARG A 252 14.02 4.01 13.08
CA ARG A 252 13.96 2.59 12.70
C ARG A 252 12.64 2.21 12.06
N SER A 253 11.51 2.65 12.66
CA SER A 253 10.19 2.44 12.06
C SER A 253 10.16 2.96 10.63
N LEU A 254 10.61 4.19 10.41
CA LEU A 254 10.61 4.84 9.11
C LEU A 254 11.53 4.16 8.08
N VAL A 255 12.68 3.62 8.51
CA VAL A 255 13.53 2.80 7.64
C VAL A 255 12.76 1.60 7.10
N PHE A 256 12.06 0.87 7.96
CA PHE A 256 11.28 -0.30 7.54
C PHE A 256 10.07 0.08 6.68
N GLN A 257 9.39 1.20 6.98
CA GLN A 257 8.31 1.72 6.15
C GLN A 257 8.84 2.13 4.76
N LEU A 258 10.00 2.78 4.67
CA LEU A 258 10.60 3.15 3.38
C LEU A 258 11.03 1.90 2.58
N ILE A 259 11.54 0.86 3.25
CA ILE A 259 11.85 -0.42 2.61
C ILE A 259 10.57 -1.06 2.06
N ALA A 260 9.51 -1.15 2.86
CA ALA A 260 8.22 -1.70 2.43
C ALA A 260 7.64 -0.90 1.25
N PHE A 261 7.67 0.42 1.34
CA PHE A 261 7.28 1.32 0.26
C PHE A 261 8.08 1.10 -1.02
N SER A 262 9.41 0.99 -0.90
CA SER A 262 10.28 0.80 -2.06
C SER A 262 10.04 -0.54 -2.75
N VAL A 263 9.91 -1.62 -1.97
CA VAL A 263 9.77 -3.00 -2.47
C VAL A 263 8.37 -3.30 -2.98
N PHE A 264 7.33 -2.90 -2.23
CA PHE A 264 5.95 -3.26 -2.53
C PHE A 264 5.21 -2.23 -3.37
N LEU A 265 5.69 -0.98 -3.47
CA LEU A 265 5.04 0.04 -4.29
C LEU A 265 5.95 0.61 -5.38
N CYS A 266 7.08 1.25 -5.02
CA CYS A 266 7.90 1.93 -6.03
C CYS A 266 8.47 0.96 -7.08
N LEU A 267 9.03 -0.19 -6.65
CA LEU A 267 9.62 -1.17 -7.57
C LEU A 267 8.59 -1.75 -8.54
N PRO A 268 7.41 -2.25 -8.10
CA PRO A 268 6.32 -2.64 -9.00
C PRO A 268 5.89 -1.52 -9.94
N CYS A 269 5.70 -0.28 -9.45
CA CYS A 269 5.36 0.85 -10.31
C CYS A 269 6.44 1.16 -11.36
N MET A 270 7.72 1.07 -10.99
CA MET A 270 8.82 1.21 -11.96
C MET A 270 8.78 0.08 -12.99
N MET A 271 8.56 -1.17 -12.57
CA MET A 271 8.44 -2.31 -13.49
C MET A 271 7.27 -2.16 -14.47
N LEU A 272 6.12 -1.65 -14.02
CA LEU A 272 4.98 -1.31 -14.88
C LEU A 272 5.37 -0.28 -15.94
N ILE A 273 5.96 0.85 -15.52
CA ILE A 273 6.33 1.93 -16.44
C ILE A 273 7.46 1.49 -17.38
N MET A 274 8.38 0.66 -16.92
CA MET A 274 9.43 0.07 -17.75
C MET A 274 8.85 -0.90 -18.79
N ALA A 275 7.92 -1.77 -18.39
CA ALA A 275 7.25 -2.68 -19.32
C ALA A 275 6.54 -1.92 -20.44
N LEU A 276 5.97 -0.76 -20.11
CA LEU A 276 5.42 0.19 -21.07
C LEU A 276 6.51 0.79 -21.96
N LEU A 277 7.51 1.48 -21.38
CA LEU A 277 8.57 2.18 -22.12
C LEU A 277 9.37 1.29 -23.07
N PHE A 278 9.57 0.03 -22.70
CA PHE A 278 10.36 -0.95 -23.46
C PHE A 278 9.49 -1.95 -24.23
N GLU A 279 8.18 -1.73 -24.28
CA GLU A 279 7.23 -2.54 -25.05
C GLU A 279 7.36 -4.06 -24.76
N PHE A 280 7.43 -4.42 -23.48
CA PHE A 280 7.62 -5.82 -23.08
C PHE A 280 6.42 -6.68 -23.50
N ARG A 281 6.73 -7.75 -24.25
CA ARG A 281 5.72 -8.69 -24.77
C ARG A 281 4.86 -9.33 -23.67
N ASN A 282 5.45 -9.66 -22.52
CA ASN A 282 4.74 -10.24 -21.38
C ASN A 282 4.19 -9.19 -20.41
N GLY A 283 4.07 -7.94 -20.86
CA GLY A 283 3.63 -6.82 -20.04
C GLY A 283 2.30 -7.07 -19.30
N PRO A 284 1.25 -7.68 -19.90
CA PRO A 284 -0.02 -7.90 -19.18
C PRO A 284 0.14 -8.77 -17.94
N THR A 285 0.92 -9.85 -18.05
CA THR A 285 1.28 -10.72 -16.91
C THR A 285 2.13 -9.99 -15.88
N ILE A 286 3.10 -9.19 -16.32
CA ILE A 286 3.92 -8.36 -15.42
C ILE A 286 3.01 -7.40 -14.64
N THR A 287 1.99 -6.83 -15.29
CA THR A 287 1.06 -5.91 -14.65
C THR A 287 0.28 -6.56 -13.53
N VAL A 288 -0.33 -7.71 -13.80
CA VAL A 288 -1.05 -8.51 -12.78
C VAL A 288 -0.15 -8.79 -11.57
N ILE A 289 1.07 -9.27 -11.81
CA ILE A 289 2.03 -9.57 -10.73
C ILE A 289 2.39 -8.30 -9.95
N CYS A 290 2.69 -7.20 -10.63
CA CYS A 290 3.04 -5.94 -9.99
C CYS A 290 1.91 -5.41 -9.11
N PHE A 291 0.65 -5.47 -9.57
CA PHE A 291 -0.50 -5.07 -8.77
C PHE A 291 -0.68 -5.94 -7.51
N CYS A 292 -0.36 -7.24 -7.56
CA CYS A 292 -0.35 -8.07 -6.36
C CYS A 292 0.63 -7.52 -5.30
N PHE A 293 1.82 -7.06 -5.69
CA PHE A 293 2.77 -6.44 -4.76
C PHE A 293 2.26 -5.10 -4.23
N VAL A 294 1.69 -4.27 -5.11
CA VAL A 294 1.09 -2.97 -4.75
C VAL A 294 0.03 -3.14 -3.66
N LEU A 295 -0.88 -4.09 -3.81
CA LEU A 295 -1.95 -4.34 -2.84
C LEU A 295 -1.45 -4.93 -1.51
N MET A 296 -0.26 -5.54 -1.49
CA MET A 296 0.36 -6.02 -0.25
C MET A 296 1.11 -4.95 0.52
N HIS A 297 1.34 -3.78 -0.08
CA HIS A 297 2.04 -2.67 0.58
C HIS A 297 1.35 -2.25 1.88
N THR A 298 0.06 -1.96 1.85
CA THR A 298 -0.67 -1.38 3.00
C THR A 298 -0.79 -2.35 4.19
N PRO A 299 -1.13 -3.63 4.00
CA PRO A 299 -1.10 -4.61 5.10
C PRO A 299 0.29 -4.73 5.74
N ILE A 300 1.35 -4.73 4.93
CA ILE A 300 2.73 -4.81 5.41
C ILE A 300 3.09 -3.54 6.18
N ASP A 301 2.74 -2.36 5.68
CA ASP A 301 3.03 -1.11 6.36
C ASP A 301 2.30 -1.01 7.72
N CYS A 302 1.02 -1.40 7.77
CA CYS A 302 0.27 -1.53 9.02
C CYS A 302 0.97 -2.46 10.02
N PHE A 303 1.43 -3.61 9.55
CA PHE A 303 2.20 -4.54 10.38
C PHE A 303 3.50 -3.91 10.90
N MET A 304 4.26 -3.25 10.04
CA MET A 304 5.53 -2.60 10.41
C MET A 304 5.30 -1.51 11.47
N ILE A 305 4.27 -0.68 11.31
CA ILE A 305 3.86 0.34 12.28
C ILE A 305 3.55 -0.28 13.64
N LEU A 306 2.69 -1.30 13.68
CA LEU A 306 2.27 -1.95 14.92
C LEU A 306 3.44 -2.68 15.60
N TYR A 307 4.31 -3.31 14.81
CA TYR A 307 5.44 -4.08 15.29
C TYR A 307 6.56 -3.17 15.83
N PHE A 308 7.00 -2.16 15.08
CA PHE A 308 8.17 -1.36 15.44
C PHE A 308 7.88 -0.26 16.46
N ILE A 309 6.68 0.32 16.49
CA ILE A 309 6.36 1.43 17.40
C ILE A 309 5.95 0.89 18.78
N LYS A 310 6.84 1.04 19.78
CA LYS A 310 6.66 0.51 21.15
C LYS A 310 5.32 0.84 21.83
N PRO A 311 4.81 2.08 21.78
CA PRO A 311 3.51 2.34 22.43
C PRO A 311 2.36 1.58 21.76
N TYR A 312 2.40 1.36 20.44
CA TYR A 312 1.34 0.66 19.72
C TYR A 312 1.32 -0.83 20.02
N ARG A 313 2.50 -1.50 20.00
CA ARG A 313 2.59 -2.92 20.42
C ARG A 313 2.11 -3.14 21.85
N SER A 314 2.33 -2.18 22.76
CA SER A 314 1.88 -2.30 24.15
C SER A 314 0.36 -2.28 24.24
N VAL A 315 -0.31 -1.45 23.44
CA VAL A 315 -1.77 -1.40 23.35
C VAL A 315 -2.30 -2.71 22.77
N VAL A 316 -1.71 -3.21 21.68
CA VAL A 316 -2.09 -4.50 21.08
C VAL A 316 -1.95 -5.65 22.09
N ALA A 317 -0.82 -5.74 22.79
CA ALA A 317 -0.60 -6.77 23.81
C ALA A 317 -1.64 -6.71 24.95
N ASN A 318 -2.01 -5.49 25.38
CA ASN A 318 -3.05 -5.31 26.40
C ASN A 318 -4.43 -5.71 25.89
N LEU A 319 -4.79 -5.35 24.65
CA LEU A 319 -6.05 -5.77 24.03
C LEU A 319 -6.13 -7.30 23.91
N LEU A 320 -5.04 -7.95 23.48
CA LEU A 320 -4.99 -9.41 23.40
C LEU A 320 -5.15 -10.08 24.76
N LYS A 321 -4.53 -9.55 25.82
CA LYS A 321 -4.72 -10.05 27.19
C LYS A 321 -6.16 -9.91 27.67
N VAL A 322 -6.82 -8.79 27.36
CA VAL A 322 -8.23 -8.56 27.72
C VAL A 322 -9.14 -9.55 26.98
N LEU A 323 -8.89 -9.78 25.69
CA LEU A 323 -9.65 -10.75 24.89
C LEU A 323 -9.45 -12.18 25.38
N GLN A 324 -8.23 -12.56 25.77
CA GLN A 324 -7.94 -13.85 26.38
C GLN A 324 -8.72 -14.03 27.69
N ALA A 325 -8.65 -13.05 28.61
CA ALA A 325 -9.37 -13.10 29.87
C ALA A 325 -10.91 -13.16 29.69
N TYR A 326 -11.45 -12.45 28.70
CA TYR A 326 -12.88 -12.50 28.37
C TYR A 326 -13.30 -13.87 27.81
N GLY A 327 -12.45 -14.48 26.96
CA GLY A 327 -12.64 -15.82 26.44
C GLY A 327 -12.67 -16.87 27.55
N ASP A 328 -11.72 -16.82 28.48
CA ASP A 328 -11.63 -17.76 29.61
C ASP A 328 -12.85 -17.65 30.52
N THR A 329 -13.30 -16.41 30.81
CA THR A 329 -14.48 -16.16 31.63
C THR A 329 -15.76 -16.68 30.96
N THR A 330 -15.92 -16.44 29.66
CA THR A 330 -17.08 -16.91 28.89
C THR A 330 -17.13 -18.45 28.82
N LEU A 331 -15.98 -19.10 28.68
CA LEU A 331 -15.87 -20.56 28.73
C LEU A 331 -16.32 -21.10 30.10
N GLN A 332 -15.86 -20.49 31.19
CA GLN A 332 -16.26 -20.87 32.55
C GLN A 332 -17.78 -20.74 32.78
N TYR A 333 -18.39 -19.62 32.40
CA TYR A 333 -19.85 -19.44 32.53
C TYR A 333 -20.65 -20.43 31.67
N THR A 334 -20.17 -20.77 30.48
CA THR A 334 -20.84 -21.76 29.61
C THR A 334 -20.73 -23.17 30.21
N THR A 335 -19.59 -23.52 30.81
CA THR A 335 -19.41 -24.82 31.50
C THR A 335 -20.22 -24.97 32.79
N HIS A 336 -20.51 -23.86 33.49
CA HIS A 336 -21.39 -23.87 34.67
C HIS A 336 -22.89 -23.89 34.32
N ARG A 337 -23.28 -23.48 33.10
CA ARG A 337 -24.67 -23.55 32.61
C ARG A 337 -25.02 -24.82 31.84
N LEU A 338 -24.03 -25.64 31.48
CA LEU A 338 -24.29 -27.01 31.04
C LEU A 338 -24.97 -27.75 32.19
N SER A 339 -26.16 -28.29 31.94
CA SER A 339 -26.97 -28.96 32.97
C SER A 339 -26.14 -30.01 33.73
N PRO A 340 -26.49 -30.33 34.98
CA PRO A 340 -25.81 -31.38 35.76
C PRO A 340 -25.63 -32.70 34.98
N LEU A 341 -26.52 -32.95 34.02
CA LEU A 341 -26.49 -34.09 33.11
C LEU A 341 -25.29 -34.07 32.14
N CYS A 342 -24.92 -32.90 31.61
CA CYS A 342 -23.76 -32.75 30.73
C CYS A 342 -22.43 -32.83 31.49
N GLN A 343 -22.38 -32.28 32.71
CA GLN A 343 -21.23 -32.46 33.60
C GLN A 343 -21.02 -33.93 33.97
N TYR A 344 -22.10 -34.68 34.24
CA TYR A 344 -22.03 -36.12 34.52
C TYR A 344 -21.54 -36.94 33.30
N LEU A 345 -21.96 -36.59 32.08
CA LEU A 345 -21.50 -37.27 30.86
C LEU A 345 -20.04 -36.97 30.51
N PHE A 346 -19.56 -35.75 30.76
CA PHE A 346 -18.14 -35.41 30.56
C PHE A 346 -17.26 -36.14 31.58
N GLN A 347 -17.66 -36.18 32.85
CA GLN A 347 -16.92 -36.84 33.92
C GLN A 347 -16.83 -38.36 33.74
N ARG A 348 -17.86 -38.99 33.13
CA ARG A 348 -17.84 -40.42 32.79
C ARG A 348 -16.87 -40.76 31.64
N LYS A 349 -16.61 -39.81 30.74
CA LYS A 349 -15.71 -40.02 29.59
C LYS A 349 -14.23 -39.88 29.98
N THR A 350 -13.90 -39.00 30.93
CA THR A 350 -12.52 -38.82 31.42
C THR A 350 -12.03 -39.99 32.29
N ASN A 351 -12.91 -40.59 33.09
CA ASN A 351 -12.57 -41.77 33.90
C ASN A 351 -12.35 -43.05 33.09
N ALA A 352 -12.92 -43.15 31.89
CA ALA A 352 -12.69 -44.29 30.99
C ALA A 352 -11.28 -44.27 30.37
N TYR A 353 -10.66 -43.10 30.21
CA TYR A 353 -9.32 -42.97 29.62
C TYR A 353 -8.17 -43.09 30.63
N LEU A 354 -8.40 -42.76 31.91
CA LEU A 354 -7.38 -42.86 32.97
C LEU A 354 -7.15 -44.29 33.49
N SER A 355 -8.02 -45.24 33.15
CA SER A 355 -7.86 -46.66 33.52
C SER A 355 -6.83 -47.42 32.65
N GLY A 356 -6.39 -46.84 31.52
CA GLY A 356 -5.48 -47.49 30.56
C GLY A 356 -4.00 -47.08 30.65
N ALA A 357 -3.65 -46.09 31.46
CA ALA A 357 -2.31 -45.49 31.46
C ALA A 357 -1.60 -45.65 32.81
N SER A 358 -1.39 -46.89 33.25
CA SER A 358 -0.55 -47.22 34.39
C SER A 358 0.30 -48.44 34.07
N THR A 359 1.47 -48.24 33.47
CA THR A 359 2.74 -48.93 33.82
C THR A 359 3.82 -48.63 32.77
N THR A 360 4.59 -47.57 32.99
CA THR A 360 5.99 -47.55 32.52
C THR A 360 6.82 -46.66 33.44
N GLN A 361 7.36 -47.27 34.50
CA GLN A 361 8.47 -46.73 35.28
C GLN A 361 9.71 -46.67 34.37
N VAL A 362 10.19 -45.46 34.07
CA VAL A 362 11.53 -45.27 33.48
C VAL A 362 12.45 -44.78 34.60
N ARG A 363 13.41 -45.64 34.96
CA ARG A 363 14.53 -45.32 35.86
C ARG A 363 15.50 -44.39 35.14
N HIS A 364 15.93 -43.35 35.86
CA HIS A 364 17.01 -42.44 35.49
C HIS A 364 18.35 -43.17 35.33
N PHE A 365 19.10 -42.78 34.30
CA PHE A 365 20.54 -42.58 34.30
C PHE A 365 20.85 -41.26 33.59
#